data_AF-A0A256YT71-F1
#
_entry.id   AF-A0A256YT71-F1
#
_cell.length_a   1.000
_cell.length_b   1.000
_cell.length_c   1.000
_cell.angle_alpha   90.00
_cell.angle_beta   90.00
_cell.angle_gamma   90.00
#
_symmetry.space_group_name_H-M   'P 1'
#
loop_
_entity.id
_entity.type
_entity.pdbx_description
1 polymer ?
#
loop_
_entity_poly.entity_id
_entity_poly.type
_entity_poly.pdbx_seq_one_letter_code
_entity_poly.pdbx_strand_id
1 'polypeptide(L)'
;MPQVSHGNTDLHWCTGCDVPLIRGGACPSCGSEPLRIKHTPPGDIRPGFPHDIDEVEHLADRQWGPGAGRALGIHGSPVLLNPCPAPDRLDEVIAGGHVICSVSFSQKELSTMLLLRRDGGARLNGSGFTPEKGYVVCDPTAVPFIMDGMNLLSPGITDCSDGILPGDEVLVIDDDGRVIASGLSRKHSRDMVGTRGMGVKIRWSALPEENSTGNPQEQPEREWKETWDHVVDVNRPHLHSLVKRAVSFIRDAVKRYGPKAAVSYSGGKDSLATLLLTRDAGFELPVMFVAGTILSTRGGSSA
;
A
#
# COMPACT_ATOMS: atom_id res chain seq x y z
N MET A 1 -23.60 -2.58 9.82
CA MET A 1 -23.49 -1.10 9.95
C MET A 1 -23.30 -0.54 8.55
N PRO A 2 -24.06 0.48 8.12
CA PRO A 2 -23.83 1.08 6.81
C PRO A 2 -22.44 1.71 6.79
N GLN A 3 -21.58 1.23 5.90
CA GLN A 3 -20.23 1.73 5.70
C GLN A 3 -20.33 3.09 5.02
N VAL A 4 -20.09 4.16 5.77
CA VAL A 4 -20.14 5.51 5.21
C VAL A 4 -18.86 5.74 4.41
N SER A 5 -18.87 5.47 3.10
CA SER A 5 -17.76 5.82 2.22
C SER A 5 -17.77 7.33 1.96
N HIS A 6 -16.82 8.03 2.57
CA HIS A 6 -16.57 9.45 2.27
C HIS A 6 -15.40 9.52 1.29
N GLY A 7 -15.65 9.31 0.00
CA GLY A 7 -14.63 9.46 -1.03
C GLY A 7 -14.85 8.55 -2.22
N ASN A 8 -14.47 9.04 -3.41
CA ASN A 8 -14.41 8.20 -4.61
C ASN A 8 -13.28 7.18 -4.43
N THR A 9 -13.62 5.93 -4.13
CA THR A 9 -12.70 4.79 -3.90
C THR A 9 -12.10 4.23 -5.21
N ASP A 10 -12.07 5.03 -6.27
CA ASP A 10 -11.66 4.59 -7.59
C ASP A 10 -10.20 4.97 -7.86
N LEU A 11 -9.28 4.14 -7.38
CA LEU A 11 -7.86 4.22 -7.70
C LEU A 11 -7.58 3.44 -9.00
N HIS A 12 -6.87 4.09 -9.92
CA HIS A 12 -6.44 3.51 -11.18
C HIS A 12 -4.93 3.66 -11.34
N TRP A 13 -4.32 2.84 -12.20
CA TRP A 13 -2.90 2.89 -12.52
C TRP A 13 -2.68 2.81 -14.02
N CYS A 14 -1.97 3.78 -14.57
CA CYS A 14 -1.54 3.74 -15.95
C CYS A 14 -0.32 2.82 -16.05
N THR A 15 -0.41 1.69 -16.74
CA THR A 15 0.74 0.78 -16.94
C THR A 15 1.76 1.34 -17.93
N GLY A 16 1.33 2.14 -18.91
CA GLY A 16 2.24 2.72 -19.91
C GLY A 16 3.09 3.90 -19.40
N CYS A 17 2.55 4.70 -18.46
CA CYS A 17 3.30 5.77 -17.80
C CYS A 17 3.84 5.36 -16.43
N ASP A 18 3.41 4.20 -15.94
CA ASP A 18 3.68 3.70 -14.58
C ASP A 18 3.37 4.70 -13.46
N VAL A 19 2.16 5.28 -13.49
CA VAL A 19 1.72 6.25 -12.47
C VAL A 19 0.29 5.99 -12.02
N PRO A 20 -0.05 6.29 -10.75
CA PRO A 20 -1.43 6.30 -10.30
C PRO A 20 -2.22 7.42 -11.01
N LEU A 21 -3.49 7.11 -11.33
CA LEU A 21 -4.44 8.06 -11.88
C LEU A 21 -5.54 8.37 -10.86
N ILE A 22 -5.84 9.65 -10.68
CA ILE A 22 -6.86 10.13 -9.72
C ILE A 22 -8.31 9.95 -10.23
N ARG A 23 -8.47 9.50 -11.48
CA ARG A 23 -9.74 9.19 -12.13
C ARG A 23 -9.56 8.03 -13.10
N GLY A 24 -10.64 7.29 -13.34
CA GLY A 24 -10.70 6.31 -14.41
C GLY A 24 -10.84 6.94 -15.81
N GLY A 25 -10.81 6.08 -16.82
CA GLY A 25 -10.74 6.46 -18.24
C GLY A 25 -9.31 6.40 -18.78
N ALA A 26 -9.15 6.56 -20.10
CA ALA A 26 -7.84 6.50 -20.74
C ALA A 26 -6.84 7.49 -20.13
N CYS A 27 -5.59 7.05 -19.99
CA CYS A 27 -4.51 7.88 -19.47
C CYS A 27 -4.40 9.19 -20.29
N PRO A 28 -4.41 10.36 -19.64
CA PRO A 28 -4.35 11.65 -20.34
C PRO A 28 -3.00 11.90 -21.03
N SER A 29 -1.94 11.18 -20.65
CA SER A 29 -0.61 11.32 -21.25
C SER A 29 -0.37 10.34 -22.40
N CYS A 30 -0.61 9.04 -22.22
CA CYS A 30 -0.30 8.01 -23.23
C CYS A 30 -1.53 7.38 -23.89
N GLY A 31 -2.75 7.67 -23.41
CA GLY A 31 -3.99 7.13 -23.96
C GLY A 31 -4.31 5.68 -23.59
N SER A 32 -3.45 4.98 -22.83
CA SER A 32 -3.71 3.59 -22.43
C SER A 32 -4.89 3.47 -21.47
N GLU A 33 -5.63 2.36 -21.56
CA GLU A 33 -6.63 2.02 -20.56
C GLU A 33 -5.94 1.63 -19.23
N PRO A 34 -6.28 2.28 -18.10
CA PRO A 34 -5.59 2.02 -16.85
C PRO A 34 -6.14 0.79 -16.13
N LEU A 35 -5.28 0.16 -15.33
CA LEU A 35 -5.65 -0.90 -14.41
C LEU A 35 -6.43 -0.33 -13.23
N ARG A 36 -7.59 -0.89 -12.90
CA ARG A 36 -8.31 -0.56 -11.68
C ARG A 36 -7.70 -1.29 -10.48
N ILE A 37 -7.37 -0.54 -9.44
CA ILE A 37 -6.67 -1.07 -8.27
C ILE A 37 -7.68 -1.52 -7.22
N LYS A 38 -7.72 -2.83 -6.97
CA LYS A 38 -8.44 -3.38 -5.83
C LYS A 38 -7.59 -3.15 -4.58
N HIS A 39 -8.11 -2.36 -3.66
CA HIS A 39 -7.49 -2.04 -2.38
C HIS A 39 -8.54 -2.14 -1.27
N THR A 40 -8.07 -2.24 -0.04
CA THR A 40 -8.95 -2.40 1.13
C THR A 40 -9.58 -1.03 1.51
N PRO A 41 -10.91 -0.93 1.68
CA PRO A 41 -11.55 0.30 2.17
C PRO A 41 -11.03 0.71 3.57
N PRO A 42 -11.01 2.01 3.92
CA PRO A 42 -11.78 3.10 3.32
C PRO A 42 -11.14 3.76 2.09
N GLY A 43 -9.89 3.43 1.74
CA GLY A 43 -9.21 4.02 0.59
C GLY A 43 -8.66 5.43 0.84
N ASP A 44 -8.20 5.71 2.07
CA ASP A 44 -7.52 6.98 2.43
C ASP A 44 -6.07 6.98 1.92
N ILE A 45 -5.95 6.82 0.61
CA ILE A 45 -4.68 6.58 -0.09
C ILE A 45 -3.83 7.85 -0.07
N ARG A 46 -2.55 7.69 0.28
CA ARG A 46 -1.55 8.77 0.29
C ARG A 46 -0.29 8.39 -0.49
N PRO A 47 0.49 9.38 -0.95
CA PRO A 47 1.88 9.17 -1.35
C PRO A 47 2.69 8.45 -0.27
N GLY A 48 3.51 7.48 -0.67
CA GLY A 48 4.65 7.01 0.10
C GLY A 48 5.78 8.03 -0.01
N PHE A 49 6.26 8.50 1.13
CA PHE A 49 7.43 9.38 1.23
C PHE A 49 8.72 8.55 1.33
N PRO A 50 9.91 9.16 1.14
CA PRO A 50 11.17 8.43 1.19
C PRO A 50 11.33 7.55 2.44
N HIS A 51 11.02 8.08 3.62
CA HIS A 51 11.06 7.30 4.87
C HIS A 51 10.09 6.10 4.87
N ASP A 52 8.90 6.23 4.27
CA ASP A 52 7.97 5.10 4.16
C ASP A 52 8.55 3.99 3.26
N ILE A 53 9.19 4.38 2.15
CA ILE A 53 9.82 3.46 1.20
C ILE A 53 11.01 2.76 1.88
N ASP A 54 11.89 3.54 2.52
CA ASP A 54 13.03 3.02 3.26
C ASP A 54 12.58 2.02 4.35
N GLU A 55 11.52 2.33 5.11
CA GLU A 55 10.98 1.43 6.12
C GLU A 55 10.57 0.08 5.51
N VAL A 56 9.86 0.08 4.38
CA VAL A 56 9.42 -1.12 3.67
C VAL A 56 10.62 -1.94 3.20
N GLU A 57 11.63 -1.31 2.60
CA GLU A 57 12.84 -1.99 2.13
C GLU A 57 13.63 -2.61 3.29
N HIS A 58 13.83 -1.86 4.37
CA HIS A 58 14.51 -2.37 5.56
C HIS A 58 13.75 -3.50 6.25
N LEU A 59 12.41 -3.47 6.23
CA LEU A 59 11.58 -4.55 6.76
C LEU A 59 11.79 -5.84 5.98
N ALA A 60 11.74 -5.77 4.65
CA ALA A 60 11.98 -6.91 3.77
C ALA A 60 13.40 -7.48 3.97
N ASP A 61 14.42 -6.63 3.99
CA ASP A 61 15.81 -7.06 4.22
C ASP A 61 15.99 -7.72 5.59
N ARG A 62 15.32 -7.18 6.60
CA ARG A 62 15.35 -7.76 7.95
C ARG A 62 14.67 -9.13 8.00
N GLN A 63 13.59 -9.34 7.27
CA GLN A 63 12.84 -10.60 7.29
C GLN A 63 13.47 -11.68 6.41
N TRP A 64 13.97 -11.32 5.23
CA TRP A 64 14.33 -12.32 4.20
C TRP A 64 15.79 -12.29 3.74
N GLY A 65 16.56 -11.28 4.14
CA GLY A 65 17.97 -11.16 3.76
C GLY A 65 18.24 -9.90 2.94
N PRO A 66 19.50 -9.43 2.90
CA PRO A 66 19.88 -8.22 2.17
C PRO A 66 19.46 -8.27 0.70
N GLY A 67 18.93 -7.16 0.19
CA GLY A 67 18.48 -7.05 -1.21
C GLY A 67 17.02 -7.41 -1.43
N ALA A 68 16.34 -8.01 -0.45
CA ALA A 68 14.90 -8.28 -0.51
C ALA A 68 14.08 -6.99 -0.70
N GLY A 69 14.47 -5.91 -0.01
CA GLY A 69 13.81 -4.60 -0.11
C GLY A 69 13.91 -4.03 -1.52
N ARG A 70 15.12 -4.01 -2.07
CA ARG A 70 15.36 -3.54 -3.45
C ARG A 70 14.66 -4.42 -4.48
N ALA A 71 14.59 -5.73 -4.25
CA ALA A 71 13.86 -6.69 -5.10
C ALA A 71 12.34 -6.44 -5.15
N LEU A 72 11.75 -5.71 -4.19
CA LEU A 72 10.35 -5.28 -4.28
C LEU A 72 10.13 -4.21 -5.37
N GLY A 73 11.18 -3.62 -5.92
CA GLY A 73 11.08 -2.67 -7.03
C GLY A 73 10.23 -1.46 -6.70
N ILE A 74 10.37 -0.92 -5.49
CA ILE A 74 9.65 0.27 -5.02
C ILE A 74 10.52 1.53 -5.01
N HIS A 75 11.84 1.38 -4.86
CA HIS A 75 12.77 2.50 -4.94
C HIS A 75 12.65 3.27 -6.26
N GLY A 76 12.60 4.59 -6.20
CA GLY A 76 12.49 5.45 -7.39
C GLY A 76 11.17 5.36 -8.15
N SER A 77 10.22 4.52 -7.73
CA SER A 77 8.91 4.35 -8.37
C SER A 77 7.81 5.09 -7.59
N PRO A 78 6.67 5.43 -8.21
CA PRO A 78 5.52 5.90 -7.47
C PRO A 78 5.05 4.82 -6.49
N VAL A 79 4.95 5.18 -5.21
CA VAL A 79 4.43 4.29 -4.16
C VAL A 79 3.24 4.97 -3.51
N LEU A 80 2.15 4.24 -3.37
CA LEU A 80 0.98 4.65 -2.62
C LEU A 80 0.85 3.80 -1.37
N LEU A 81 0.42 4.43 -0.26
CA LEU A 81 0.06 3.74 0.97
C LEU A 81 -1.43 3.87 1.22
N ASN A 82 -2.07 2.76 1.55
CA ASN A 82 -3.48 2.70 1.90
C ASN A 82 -3.65 2.16 3.34
N PRO A 83 -3.90 3.04 4.32
CA PRO A 83 -4.22 2.64 5.67
C PRO A 83 -5.49 1.80 5.72
N CYS A 84 -5.38 0.61 6.28
CA CYS A 84 -6.44 -0.38 6.37
C CYS A 84 -6.99 -0.45 7.80
N PRO A 85 -8.28 -0.79 7.99
CA PRO A 85 -8.83 -1.06 9.31
C PRO A 85 -8.12 -2.23 9.98
N ALA A 86 -7.42 -1.94 11.08
CA ALA A 86 -6.79 -2.93 11.95
C ALA A 86 -6.75 -2.39 13.40
N PRO A 87 -6.52 -3.26 14.42
CA PRO A 87 -6.38 -2.81 15.80
C PRO A 87 -5.25 -1.79 16.01
N ASP A 88 -4.25 -1.82 15.14
CA ASP A 88 -3.13 -0.87 15.08
C ASP A 88 -2.78 -0.62 13.60
N ARG A 89 -1.52 -0.30 13.27
CA ARG A 89 -1.06 -0.04 11.92
C ARG A 89 -1.20 -1.27 11.01
N LEU A 90 -1.88 -1.05 9.88
CA LEU A 90 -1.86 -1.91 8.72
C LEU A 90 -1.92 -1.02 7.48
N ASP A 91 -0.80 -0.87 6.78
CA ASP A 91 -0.72 -0.07 5.56
C ASP A 91 -0.48 -0.98 4.36
N GLU A 92 -1.40 -1.02 3.41
CA GLU A 92 -1.15 -1.64 2.10
C GLU A 92 -0.16 -0.78 1.30
N VAL A 93 0.86 -1.42 0.75
CA VAL A 93 1.84 -0.78 -0.14
C VAL A 93 1.46 -1.10 -1.58
N ILE A 94 1.20 -0.06 -2.36
CA ILE A 94 0.76 -0.15 -3.75
C ILE A 94 1.83 0.45 -4.65
N ALA A 95 2.30 -0.34 -5.61
CA ALA A 95 3.26 0.09 -6.63
C ALA A 95 2.99 -0.65 -7.94
N GLY A 96 3.30 -0.04 -9.08
CA GLY A 96 3.11 -0.64 -10.41
C GLY A 96 1.71 -1.22 -10.64
N GLY A 97 0.69 -0.60 -10.05
CA GLY A 97 -0.70 -1.01 -10.19
C GLY A 97 -1.13 -2.23 -9.35
N HIS A 98 -0.37 -2.62 -8.33
CA HIS A 98 -0.70 -3.78 -7.51
C HIS A 98 -0.43 -3.52 -6.03
N VAL A 99 -1.19 -4.16 -5.14
CA VAL A 99 -0.84 -4.25 -3.71
C VAL A 99 0.27 -5.28 -3.58
N ILE A 100 1.50 -4.84 -3.34
CA ILE A 100 2.67 -5.74 -3.33
C ILE A 100 2.98 -6.31 -1.95
N CYS A 101 2.66 -5.57 -0.89
CA CYS A 101 2.81 -6.01 0.49
C CYS A 101 1.93 -5.17 1.42
N SER A 102 1.95 -5.49 2.70
CA SER A 102 1.35 -4.67 3.74
C SER A 102 2.28 -4.55 4.93
N VAL A 103 2.48 -3.35 5.46
CA VAL A 103 3.22 -3.11 6.72
C VAL A 103 2.23 -3.25 7.87
N SER A 104 2.47 -4.21 8.76
CA SER A 104 1.59 -4.49 9.89
C SER A 104 2.36 -4.39 11.21
N PHE A 105 1.78 -3.70 12.19
CA PHE A 105 2.30 -3.68 13.55
C PHE A 105 1.44 -4.55 14.47
N SER A 106 2.10 -5.41 15.25
CA SER A 106 1.47 -6.24 16.28
C SER A 106 1.71 -5.64 17.66
N GLN A 107 0.65 -5.14 18.32
CA GLN A 107 0.74 -4.68 19.70
C GLN A 107 1.13 -5.78 20.69
N LYS A 108 0.75 -7.03 20.38
CA LYS A 108 1.04 -8.18 21.24
C LYS A 108 2.53 -8.52 21.25
N GLU A 109 3.16 -8.44 20.08
CA GLU A 109 4.56 -8.83 19.88
C GLU A 109 5.49 -7.62 19.84
N LEU A 110 4.94 -6.41 19.83
CA LEU A 110 5.64 -5.13 19.73
C LEU A 110 6.61 -5.12 18.53
N SER A 111 6.15 -5.71 17.42
CA SER A 111 6.94 -5.92 16.22
C SER A 111 6.20 -5.43 14.98
N THR A 112 6.96 -4.88 14.04
CA THR A 112 6.48 -4.54 12.70
C THR A 112 6.92 -5.63 11.73
N MET A 113 5.99 -6.11 10.92
CA MET A 113 6.23 -7.12 9.90
C MET A 113 5.69 -6.66 8.55
N LEU A 114 6.38 -7.07 7.49
CA LEU A 114 5.94 -6.94 6.13
C LEU A 114 5.24 -8.24 5.72
N LEU A 115 3.98 -8.10 5.37
CA LEU A 115 3.11 -9.17 4.87
C LEU A 115 3.18 -9.13 3.34
N LEU A 116 3.93 -10.05 2.74
CA LEU A 116 4.04 -10.10 1.28
C LEU A 116 2.67 -10.38 0.65
N ARG A 117 2.39 -9.81 -0.52
CA ARG A 117 1.26 -10.18 -1.37
C ARG A 117 1.77 -10.86 -2.63
N ARG A 118 0.85 -11.47 -3.38
CA ARG A 118 1.15 -12.21 -4.62
C ARG A 118 2.05 -11.42 -5.57
N ASP A 119 1.69 -10.17 -5.87
CA ASP A 119 2.46 -9.32 -6.78
C ASP A 119 3.82 -8.89 -6.21
N GLY A 120 3.98 -8.86 -4.87
CA GLY A 120 5.30 -8.70 -4.26
C GLY A 120 6.18 -9.94 -4.44
N GLY A 121 5.61 -11.14 -4.28
CA GLY A 121 6.31 -12.40 -4.57
C GLY A 121 6.73 -12.53 -6.03
N ALA A 122 5.87 -12.09 -6.96
CA ALA A 122 6.19 -11.99 -8.37
C ALA A 122 7.44 -11.11 -8.62
N ARG A 123 7.53 -9.96 -7.95
CA ARG A 123 8.68 -9.05 -8.07
C ARG A 123 9.97 -9.65 -7.51
N LEU A 124 9.90 -10.31 -6.35
CA LEU A 124 11.06 -11.03 -5.80
C LEU A 124 11.58 -12.05 -6.81
N ASN A 125 10.71 -12.87 -7.40
CA ASN A 125 11.08 -13.85 -8.42
C ASN A 125 11.66 -13.18 -9.68
N GLY A 126 11.00 -12.14 -10.20
CA GLY A 126 11.44 -11.43 -11.41
C GLY A 126 12.80 -10.73 -11.26
N SER A 127 13.17 -10.34 -10.04
CA SER A 127 14.48 -9.77 -9.74
C SER A 127 15.61 -10.81 -9.63
N GLY A 128 15.27 -12.11 -9.58
CA GLY A 128 16.24 -13.18 -9.29
C GLY A 128 16.68 -13.24 -7.83
N PHE A 129 15.94 -12.59 -6.91
CA PHE A 129 16.23 -12.64 -5.48
C PHE A 129 15.96 -14.03 -4.90
N THR A 130 16.91 -14.52 -4.10
CA THR A 130 16.77 -15.74 -3.31
C THR A 130 16.90 -15.38 -1.83
N PRO A 131 15.94 -15.76 -0.96
CA PRO A 131 16.01 -15.41 0.45
C PRO A 131 17.17 -16.13 1.16
N GLU A 132 17.86 -15.41 2.03
CA GLU A 132 18.92 -15.95 2.89
C GLU A 132 18.38 -16.43 4.25
N LYS A 133 17.20 -15.93 4.64
CA LYS A 133 16.53 -16.24 5.91
C LYS A 133 15.02 -16.08 5.78
N GLY A 134 14.28 -16.50 6.82
CA GLY A 134 12.82 -16.35 6.86
C GLY A 134 12.12 -17.10 5.73
N TYR A 135 12.60 -18.29 5.36
CA TYR A 135 12.01 -19.10 4.30
C TYR A 135 11.82 -20.57 4.71
N VAL A 136 10.88 -21.25 4.05
CA VAL A 136 10.70 -22.71 4.08
C VAL A 136 10.66 -23.25 2.65
N VAL A 137 11.27 -24.41 2.42
CA VAL A 137 11.24 -25.10 1.12
C VAL A 137 10.06 -26.06 1.10
N CYS A 138 9.20 -25.89 0.11
CA CYS A 138 7.99 -26.68 -0.09
C CYS A 138 8.31 -27.92 -0.92
N ASP A 139 7.93 -29.09 -0.41
CA ASP A 139 8.00 -30.33 -1.20
C ASP A 139 7.15 -30.17 -2.48
N PRO A 140 7.66 -30.57 -3.66
CA PRO A 140 6.91 -30.48 -4.92
C PRO A 140 5.53 -31.16 -4.87
N THR A 141 5.39 -32.24 -4.09
CA THR A 141 4.11 -32.94 -3.91
C THR A 141 3.11 -32.16 -3.07
N ALA A 142 3.57 -31.20 -2.26
CA ALA A 142 2.72 -30.31 -1.46
C ALA A 142 2.25 -29.06 -2.22
N VAL A 143 2.92 -28.70 -3.33
CA VAL A 143 2.62 -27.51 -4.14
C VAL A 143 1.15 -27.45 -4.61
N PRO A 144 0.54 -28.52 -5.15
CA PRO A 144 -0.87 -28.46 -5.59
C PRO A 144 -1.83 -28.08 -4.46
N PHE A 145 -1.58 -28.57 -3.24
CA PHE A 145 -2.45 -28.29 -2.10
C PHE A 145 -2.40 -26.83 -1.64
N ILE A 146 -1.21 -26.21 -1.64
CA ILE A 146 -1.09 -24.79 -1.31
C ILE A 146 -1.71 -23.91 -2.40
N MET A 147 -1.68 -24.33 -3.68
CA MET A 147 -2.36 -23.63 -4.77
C MET A 147 -3.89 -23.70 -4.63
N ASP A 148 -4.41 -24.79 -4.05
CA ASP A 148 -5.82 -24.93 -3.66
C ASP A 148 -6.19 -24.18 -2.35
N GLY A 149 -5.27 -23.37 -1.82
CA GLY A 149 -5.50 -22.51 -0.64
C GLY A 149 -5.35 -23.23 0.71
N MET A 150 -4.76 -24.43 0.73
CA MET A 150 -4.48 -25.15 1.97
C MET A 150 -3.26 -24.57 2.70
N ASN A 151 -3.16 -24.84 4.00
CA ASN A 151 -1.97 -24.51 4.77
C ASN A 151 -0.87 -25.55 4.54
N LEU A 152 0.39 -25.12 4.62
CA LEU A 152 1.53 -26.01 4.47
C LEU A 152 1.78 -26.76 5.78
N LEU A 153 1.64 -28.08 5.71
CA LEU A 153 1.93 -28.97 6.83
C LEU A 153 3.42 -29.30 6.87
N SER A 154 3.98 -29.49 8.07
CA SER A 154 5.38 -29.86 8.28
C SER A 154 5.88 -31.06 7.45
N PRO A 155 5.09 -32.11 7.16
CA PRO A 155 5.53 -33.19 6.28
C PRO A 155 5.76 -32.77 4.82
N GLY A 156 5.18 -31.65 4.38
CA GLY A 156 5.40 -31.07 3.06
C GLY A 156 6.49 -29.99 3.04
N ILE A 157 7.30 -29.90 4.08
CA ILE A 157 8.44 -28.98 4.17
C ILE A 157 9.72 -29.82 4.14
N THR A 158 10.57 -29.59 3.15
CA THR A 158 11.83 -30.33 2.95
C THR A 158 13.00 -29.68 3.66
N ASP A 159 13.01 -28.34 3.76
CA ASP A 159 14.04 -27.56 4.42
C ASP A 159 13.49 -26.20 4.93
N CYS A 160 14.22 -25.50 5.78
CA CYS A 160 13.90 -24.14 6.21
C CYS A 160 15.12 -23.39 6.75
N SER A 161 15.09 -22.06 6.67
CA SER A 161 16.13 -21.24 7.29
C SER A 161 16.14 -21.37 8.82
N ASP A 162 17.33 -21.25 9.40
CA ASP A 162 17.49 -21.20 10.86
C ASP A 162 16.80 -19.99 11.50
N GLY A 163 16.52 -20.10 12.80
CA GLY A 163 16.05 -18.99 13.62
C GLY A 163 14.57 -18.61 13.45
N ILE A 164 13.80 -19.28 12.58
CA ILE A 164 12.35 -19.07 12.48
C ILE A 164 11.68 -19.42 13.80
N LEU A 165 10.83 -18.53 14.29
CA LEU A 165 9.98 -18.69 15.47
C LEU A 165 8.49 -18.74 15.07
N PRO A 166 7.62 -19.34 15.91
CA PRO A 166 6.18 -19.20 15.73
C PRO A 166 5.77 -17.72 15.78
N GLY A 167 5.04 -17.26 14.75
CA GLY A 167 4.67 -15.86 14.60
C GLY A 167 5.48 -15.11 13.54
N ASP A 168 6.60 -15.66 13.08
CA ASP A 168 7.37 -15.04 12.00
C ASP A 168 6.66 -15.16 10.66
N GLU A 169 6.77 -14.13 9.83
CA GLU A 169 6.33 -14.17 8.42
C GLU A 169 7.44 -14.74 7.55
N VAL A 170 7.14 -15.87 6.91
CA VAL A 170 8.08 -16.64 6.10
C VAL A 170 7.66 -16.69 4.64
N LEU A 171 8.65 -16.73 3.75
CA LEU A 171 8.46 -17.08 2.35
C LEU A 171 8.39 -18.61 2.21
N VAL A 172 7.50 -19.08 1.36
CA VAL A 172 7.47 -20.48 0.93
C VAL A 172 8.09 -20.51 -0.46
N ILE A 173 9.18 -21.24 -0.60
CA ILE A 173 9.94 -21.36 -1.86
C ILE A 173 9.85 -22.78 -2.41
N ASP A 174 10.03 -22.92 -3.72
CA ASP A 174 10.30 -24.21 -4.37
C ASP A 174 11.80 -24.59 -4.28
N ASP A 175 12.16 -25.76 -4.81
CA ASP A 175 13.53 -26.26 -4.83
C ASP A 175 14.50 -25.37 -5.66
N ASP A 176 13.97 -24.54 -6.56
CA ASP A 176 14.73 -23.56 -7.36
C ASP A 176 14.91 -22.22 -6.62
N GLY A 177 14.39 -22.09 -5.40
CA GLY A 177 14.47 -20.87 -4.61
C GLY A 177 13.42 -19.81 -4.97
N ARG A 178 12.43 -20.13 -5.80
CA ARG A 178 11.40 -19.19 -6.23
C ARG A 178 10.27 -19.14 -5.22
N VAL A 179 9.81 -17.94 -4.91
CA VAL A 179 8.70 -17.69 -3.99
C VAL A 179 7.38 -18.12 -4.62
N ILE A 180 6.71 -19.09 -4.01
CA ILE A 180 5.41 -19.62 -4.45
C ILE A 180 4.28 -19.29 -3.48
N ALA A 181 4.61 -18.84 -2.26
CA ALA A 181 3.66 -18.41 -1.25
C ALA A 181 4.35 -17.59 -0.16
N SER A 182 3.55 -16.98 0.72
CA SER A 182 4.04 -16.50 2.01
C SER A 182 3.02 -16.81 3.10
N GLY A 183 3.48 -16.83 4.34
CA GLY A 183 2.59 -17.08 5.45
C GLY A 183 3.22 -16.96 6.83
N LEU A 184 2.38 -17.19 7.83
CA LEU A 184 2.77 -17.10 9.22
C LEU A 184 3.29 -18.46 9.70
N SER A 185 4.52 -18.51 10.19
CA SER A 185 5.07 -19.69 10.83
C SER A 185 4.26 -20.06 12.08
N ARG A 186 3.98 -21.36 12.25
CA ARG A 186 3.36 -21.93 13.44
C ARG A 186 4.36 -22.69 14.31
N LYS A 187 5.63 -22.78 13.89
CA LYS A 187 6.64 -23.60 14.52
C LYS A 187 8.00 -22.93 14.55
N HIS A 188 8.85 -23.42 15.44
CA HIS A 188 10.27 -23.11 15.39
C HIS A 188 10.92 -23.87 14.23
N SER A 189 11.97 -23.30 13.60
CA SER A 189 12.76 -23.95 12.54
C SER A 189 13.14 -25.42 12.87
N ARG A 190 13.65 -25.70 14.08
CA ARG A 190 14.04 -27.04 14.55
C ARG A 190 12.91 -28.08 14.54
N ASP A 191 11.65 -27.63 14.58
CA ASP A 191 10.46 -28.47 14.60
C ASP A 191 9.72 -28.41 13.26
N MET A 192 10.26 -27.71 12.25
CA MET A 192 9.58 -27.43 11.00
C MET A 192 9.54 -28.65 10.08
N VAL A 193 10.69 -29.30 9.86
CA VAL A 193 10.90 -30.41 8.92
C VAL A 193 10.65 -31.76 9.62
N GLY A 194 9.98 -32.69 8.92
CA GLY A 194 9.84 -34.08 9.37
C GLY A 194 8.90 -34.31 10.58
N THR A 195 8.22 -33.27 11.06
CA THR A 195 7.26 -33.37 12.17
C THR A 195 5.79 -33.34 11.67
N ARG A 196 4.83 -33.62 12.56
CA ARG A 196 3.39 -33.55 12.24
C ARG A 196 2.79 -32.19 12.59
N GLY A 197 1.72 -31.80 11.89
CA GLY A 197 0.96 -30.57 12.16
C GLY A 197 1.27 -29.44 11.18
N MET A 198 0.61 -28.29 11.38
CA MET A 198 0.78 -27.11 10.52
C MET A 198 2.17 -26.49 10.73
N GLY A 199 2.92 -26.34 9.64
CA GLY A 199 4.19 -25.62 9.63
C GLY A 199 3.94 -24.13 9.38
N VAL A 200 3.26 -23.82 8.28
CA VAL A 200 2.99 -22.43 7.86
C VAL A 200 1.50 -22.25 7.55
N LYS A 201 0.92 -21.18 8.11
CA LYS A 201 -0.41 -20.71 7.74
C LYS A 201 -0.30 -19.82 6.50
N ILE A 202 -0.73 -20.32 5.35
CA ILE A 202 -0.59 -19.65 4.06
C ILE A 202 -1.52 -18.43 3.98
N ARG A 203 -1.00 -17.32 3.44
CA ARG A 203 -1.76 -16.08 3.18
C ARG A 203 -2.17 -15.96 1.73
N TRP A 204 -1.28 -16.38 0.83
CA TRP A 204 -1.49 -16.45 -0.61
C TRP A 204 -0.52 -17.46 -1.20
N SER A 205 -0.84 -17.95 -2.39
CA SER A 205 -0.01 -18.82 -3.22
C SER A 205 -0.19 -18.45 -4.68
N ALA A 206 0.86 -18.66 -5.48
CA ALA A 206 0.85 -18.52 -6.94
C ALA A 206 2.04 -19.27 -7.54
N LEU A 207 1.87 -19.84 -8.73
CA LEU A 207 3.00 -20.44 -9.44
C LEU A 207 3.91 -19.34 -10.02
N PRO A 208 5.24 -19.57 -10.09
CA PRO A 208 6.17 -18.57 -10.64
C PRO A 208 5.83 -18.17 -12.09
N GLU A 209 5.35 -19.12 -12.90
CA GLU A 209 5.01 -18.92 -14.31
C GLU A 209 3.76 -18.03 -14.51
N GLU A 210 2.82 -18.06 -13.55
CA GLU A 210 1.56 -17.33 -13.60
C GLU A 210 1.72 -15.82 -13.31
N ASN A 211 2.91 -15.41 -12.87
CA ASN A 211 3.22 -14.09 -12.34
C ASN A 211 4.11 -13.24 -13.28
N SER A 212 4.14 -13.57 -14.57
CA SER A 212 4.86 -12.82 -15.61
C SER A 212 4.21 -11.46 -15.96
N THR A 213 3.59 -10.77 -15.00
CA THR A 213 3.05 -9.42 -15.19
C THR A 213 4.13 -8.40 -14.92
N GLY A 214 4.92 -8.12 -15.96
CA GLY A 214 5.87 -7.02 -16.03
C GLY A 214 7.04 -7.21 -15.08
N ASN A 215 8.20 -7.60 -15.64
CA ASN A 215 9.45 -7.14 -15.05
C ASN A 215 9.26 -5.65 -14.70
N PRO A 216 9.67 -5.19 -13.50
CA PRO A 216 9.96 -3.78 -13.36
C PRO A 216 10.84 -3.45 -14.56
N GLN A 217 10.32 -2.70 -15.54
CA GLN A 217 11.20 -2.13 -16.53
C GLN A 217 12.29 -1.46 -15.71
N GLU A 218 13.55 -1.70 -16.05
CA GLU A 218 14.69 -0.97 -15.49
C GLU A 218 14.44 0.52 -15.79
N GLN A 219 13.64 1.15 -14.94
CA GLN A 219 13.40 2.56 -14.96
C GLN A 219 14.58 3.14 -14.20
N PRO A 220 15.26 4.15 -14.75
CA PRO A 220 16.34 4.80 -14.04
C PRO A 220 15.82 5.26 -12.69
N GLU A 221 16.56 5.00 -11.62
CA GLU A 221 16.22 5.47 -10.29
C GLU A 221 16.04 6.99 -10.34
N ARG A 222 14.85 7.44 -9.92
CA ARG A 222 14.48 8.86 -9.87
C ARG A 222 14.42 9.29 -8.43
N GLU A 223 14.80 10.54 -8.20
CA GLU A 223 14.53 11.19 -6.92
C GLU A 223 13.01 11.23 -6.68
N TRP A 224 12.60 11.08 -5.42
CA TRP A 224 11.19 11.06 -5.04
C TRP A 224 10.41 12.25 -5.63
N LYS A 225 11.04 13.43 -5.63
CA LYS A 225 10.43 14.64 -6.19
C LYS A 225 10.18 14.53 -7.69
N GLU A 226 11.13 14.00 -8.46
CA GLU A 226 10.99 13.83 -9.91
C GLU A 226 9.89 12.81 -10.24
N THR A 227 9.84 11.73 -9.47
CA THR A 227 8.77 10.72 -9.56
C THR A 227 7.40 11.34 -9.35
N TRP A 228 7.23 12.14 -8.29
CA TRP A 228 5.94 12.76 -7.98
C TRP A 228 5.58 13.95 -8.87
N ASP A 229 6.56 14.71 -9.35
CA ASP A 229 6.34 15.73 -10.37
C ASP A 229 5.79 15.08 -11.66
N HIS A 230 6.33 13.93 -12.07
CA HIS A 230 5.80 13.16 -13.21
C HIS A 230 4.36 12.68 -12.97
N VAL A 231 4.05 12.14 -11.79
CA VAL A 231 2.68 11.73 -11.42
C VAL A 231 1.70 12.91 -11.53
N VAL A 232 2.10 14.08 -11.04
CA VAL A 232 1.29 15.31 -11.11
C VAL A 232 1.10 15.77 -12.55
N ASP A 233 2.15 15.73 -13.37
CA ASP A 233 2.09 16.15 -14.77
C ASP A 233 1.15 15.28 -15.59
N VAL A 234 1.22 13.96 -15.44
CA VAL A 234 0.27 13.04 -16.09
C VAL A 234 -1.16 13.36 -15.63
N ASN A 235 -1.39 13.59 -14.34
CA ASN A 235 -2.73 13.86 -13.82
C ASN A 235 -3.24 15.30 -14.03
N ARG A 236 -2.41 16.21 -14.58
CA ARG A 236 -2.72 17.64 -14.71
C ARG A 236 -4.05 17.93 -15.41
N PRO A 237 -4.42 17.27 -16.53
CA PRO A 237 -5.72 17.48 -17.16
C PRO A 237 -6.91 17.11 -16.25
N HIS A 238 -6.79 16.03 -15.47
CA HIS A 238 -7.82 15.65 -14.51
C HIS A 238 -7.92 16.64 -13.34
N LEU A 239 -6.78 17.10 -12.83
CA LEU A 239 -6.71 18.12 -11.78
C LEU A 239 -7.35 19.43 -12.25
N HIS A 240 -7.04 19.91 -13.45
CA HIS A 240 -7.66 21.10 -14.02
C HIS A 240 -9.19 20.96 -14.15
N SER A 241 -9.68 19.79 -14.56
CA SER A 241 -11.12 19.50 -14.60
C SER A 241 -11.76 19.54 -13.20
N LEU A 242 -11.10 18.97 -12.20
CA LEU A 242 -11.54 19.04 -10.80
C LEU A 242 -11.65 20.48 -10.30
N VAL A 243 -10.59 21.26 -10.49
CA VAL A 243 -10.51 22.68 -10.11
C VAL A 243 -11.62 23.48 -10.79
N LYS A 244 -11.80 23.33 -12.12
CA LYS A 244 -12.84 24.05 -12.87
C LYS A 244 -14.25 23.77 -12.32
N ARG A 245 -14.56 22.52 -11.99
CA ARG A 245 -15.86 22.15 -11.39
C ARG A 245 -16.02 22.75 -9.99
N ALA A 246 -14.98 22.69 -9.16
CA ALA A 246 -15.02 23.25 -7.81
C ALA A 246 -15.20 24.77 -7.83
N VAL A 247 -14.48 25.48 -8.71
CA VAL A 247 -14.63 26.93 -8.91
C VAL A 247 -16.05 27.30 -9.35
N SER A 248 -16.63 26.55 -10.31
CA SER A 248 -18.01 26.78 -10.73
C SER A 248 -18.99 26.61 -9.57
N PHE A 249 -18.83 25.53 -8.80
CA PHE A 249 -19.65 25.25 -7.63
C PHE A 249 -19.56 26.36 -6.57
N ILE A 250 -18.34 26.84 -6.27
CA ILE A 250 -18.13 27.94 -5.32
C ILE A 250 -18.84 29.21 -5.79
N ARG A 251 -18.73 29.57 -7.07
CA ARG A 251 -19.41 30.75 -7.64
C ARG A 251 -20.92 30.66 -7.48
N ASP A 252 -21.50 29.50 -7.75
CA ASP A 252 -22.94 29.29 -7.62
C ASP A 252 -23.39 29.29 -6.15
N ALA A 253 -22.61 28.69 -5.26
CA ALA A 253 -22.87 28.70 -3.82
C ALA A 253 -22.84 30.12 -3.23
N VAL A 254 -21.81 30.91 -3.55
CA VAL A 254 -21.71 32.30 -3.08
C VAL A 254 -22.85 33.15 -3.66
N LYS A 255 -23.21 33.00 -4.94
CA LYS A 255 -24.37 33.72 -5.50
C LYS A 255 -25.68 33.40 -4.78
N ARG A 256 -25.86 32.15 -4.36
CA ARG A 256 -27.10 31.67 -3.72
C ARG A 256 -27.21 32.01 -2.24
N TYR A 257 -26.08 32.04 -1.52
CA TYR A 257 -26.06 32.14 -0.04
C TYR A 257 -25.20 33.31 0.49
N GLY A 258 -24.68 34.17 -0.39
CA GLY A 258 -23.50 35.02 -0.18
C GLY A 258 -23.53 36.30 0.66
N PRO A 259 -24.62 36.79 1.28
CA PRO A 259 -24.49 37.96 2.15
C PRO A 259 -23.54 37.76 3.33
N LYS A 260 -23.20 36.50 3.69
CA LYS A 260 -22.37 36.12 4.84
C LYS A 260 -21.43 34.93 4.57
N ALA A 261 -20.96 34.74 3.33
CA ALA A 261 -20.06 33.63 3.01
C ALA A 261 -18.69 33.79 3.70
N ALA A 262 -18.13 32.69 4.19
CA ALA A 262 -16.81 32.61 4.82
C ALA A 262 -16.16 31.26 4.47
N VAL A 263 -14.83 31.17 4.63
CA VAL A 263 -14.07 29.93 4.42
C VAL A 263 -13.52 29.42 5.74
N SER A 264 -13.86 28.18 6.08
CA SER A 264 -13.27 27.49 7.24
C SER A 264 -11.83 27.06 6.92
N TYR A 265 -10.88 27.47 7.75
CA TYR A 265 -9.46 27.12 7.62
C TYR A 265 -8.93 26.53 8.92
N SER A 266 -8.46 25.28 8.89
CA SER A 266 -7.91 24.59 10.07
C SER A 266 -6.38 24.50 10.07
N GLY A 267 -5.73 24.99 9.01
CA GLY A 267 -4.28 24.81 8.79
C GLY A 267 -3.93 23.49 8.08
N GLY A 268 -4.90 22.60 7.85
CA GLY A 268 -4.69 21.34 7.12
C GLY A 268 -4.77 21.46 5.60
N LYS A 269 -4.30 20.44 4.89
CA LYS A 269 -4.25 20.36 3.42
C LYS A 269 -5.60 20.62 2.74
N ASP A 270 -6.69 20.05 3.26
CA ASP A 270 -8.02 20.15 2.65
C ASP A 270 -8.62 21.55 2.81
N SER A 271 -8.38 22.15 3.98
CA SER A 271 -8.80 23.51 4.28
C SER A 271 -8.00 24.55 3.48
N LEU A 272 -6.70 24.28 3.23
CA LEU A 272 -5.87 25.09 2.35
C LEU A 272 -6.33 24.99 0.90
N ALA A 273 -6.60 23.78 0.41
CA ALA A 273 -7.13 23.58 -0.95
C ALA A 273 -8.46 24.32 -1.14
N THR A 274 -9.37 24.25 -0.16
CA THR A 274 -10.64 24.98 -0.18
C THR A 274 -10.41 26.50 -0.27
N LEU A 275 -9.52 27.04 0.57
CA LEU A 275 -9.16 28.46 0.55
C LEU A 275 -8.62 28.89 -0.82
N LEU A 276 -7.67 28.14 -1.39
CA LEU A 276 -7.10 28.44 -2.71
C LEU A 276 -8.18 28.40 -3.81
N LEU A 277 -9.07 27.40 -3.79
CA LEU A 277 -10.17 27.30 -4.74
C LEU A 277 -11.16 28.49 -4.64
N THR A 278 -11.38 29.04 -3.45
CA THR A 278 -12.22 30.25 -3.32
C THR A 278 -11.57 31.49 -3.93
N ARG A 279 -10.24 31.60 -3.83
CA ARG A 279 -9.47 32.67 -4.48
C ARG A 279 -9.47 32.51 -6.00
N ASP A 280 -9.29 31.29 -6.50
CA ASP A 280 -9.41 30.98 -7.94
C ASP A 280 -10.82 31.27 -8.48
N ALA A 281 -11.84 31.15 -7.64
CA ALA A 281 -13.21 31.54 -7.98
C ALA A 281 -13.43 33.06 -8.08
N GLY A 282 -12.46 33.87 -7.62
CA GLY A 282 -12.49 35.33 -7.65
C GLY A 282 -13.03 35.96 -6.37
N PHE A 283 -13.02 35.24 -5.24
CA PHE A 283 -13.53 35.74 -3.97
C PHE A 283 -12.43 35.84 -2.90
N GLU A 284 -12.42 36.96 -2.19
CA GLU A 284 -11.66 37.16 -0.95
C GLU A 284 -12.59 37.03 0.25
N LEU A 285 -13.04 35.80 0.53
CA LEU A 285 -13.96 35.53 1.63
C LEU A 285 -13.22 35.65 2.99
N PRO A 286 -13.91 36.15 4.04
CA PRO A 286 -13.38 36.09 5.39
C PRO A 286 -12.98 34.66 5.78
N VAL A 287 -11.78 34.51 6.35
CA VAL A 287 -11.29 33.22 6.82
C VAL A 287 -11.72 33.04 8.27
N MET A 288 -12.48 31.97 8.52
CA MET A 288 -12.81 31.52 9.86
C MET A 288 -11.80 30.44 10.26
N PHE A 289 -10.89 30.78 11.17
CA PHE A 289 -9.93 29.80 11.67
C PHE A 289 -10.61 28.84 12.64
N VAL A 290 -10.50 27.53 12.39
CA VAL A 290 -11.05 26.48 13.25
C VAL A 290 -9.89 25.64 13.80
N ALA A 291 -9.44 26.00 15.00
CA ALA A 291 -8.57 25.14 15.80
C ALA A 291 -9.44 24.20 16.63
N GLY A 292 -9.24 22.89 16.45
CA GLY A 292 -9.87 21.88 17.30
C GLY A 292 -9.37 21.98 18.74
N THR A 293 -9.93 22.89 19.53
CA THR A 293 -9.76 22.88 20.97
C THR A 293 -10.81 21.93 21.51
N ILE A 294 -10.39 20.74 21.95
CA ILE A 294 -11.19 19.95 22.89
C ILE A 294 -11.36 20.86 24.12
N LEU A 295 -12.52 21.49 24.24
CA LEU A 295 -12.97 22.10 25.48
C LEU A 295 -13.17 20.94 26.46
N SER A 296 -12.09 20.57 27.17
CA SER A 296 -12.22 19.88 28.44
C SER A 296 -12.98 20.82 29.35
N THR A 297 -14.28 20.59 29.49
CA THR A 297 -15.05 21.10 30.61
C THR A 297 -14.47 20.47 31.86
N ARG A 298 -13.45 21.10 32.46
CA ARG A 298 -13.18 20.92 33.88
C ARG A 298 -14.43 21.39 34.61
N GLY A 299 -15.30 20.44 34.93
CA GLY A 299 -16.37 20.64 35.90
C GLY A 299 -15.74 21.20 37.16
N GLY A 300 -16.09 22.44 37.49
CA GLY A 300 -15.73 23.04 38.76
C GLY A 300 -16.38 22.25 39.88
N SER A 301 -15.57 21.65 40.74
CA SER A 301 -15.98 21.38 42.11
C SER A 301 -15.78 22.67 42.89
N SER A 302 -16.87 23.35 43.22
CA SER A 302 -16.91 24.38 44.26
C SER A 302 -17.70 23.84 45.44
N ALA A 303 -17.02 23.80 46.59
CA ALA A 303 -17.51 23.76 47.98
C ALA A 303 -18.56 22.72 48.36
#